data_AF-A0A165ZC28-F1
#
_entry.id   AF-A0A165ZC28-F1
#
_cell.length_a   1.000
_cell.length_b   1.000
_cell.length_c   1.000
_cell.angle_alpha   90.00
_cell.angle_beta   90.00
_cell.angle_gamma   90.00
#
_symmetry.space_group_name_H-M   'P 1'
#
loop_
_entity.id
_entity.type
_entity.pdbx_description
1 polymer ?
#
loop_
_entity_poly.entity_id
_entity_poly.type
_entity_poly.pdbx_seq_one_letter_code
_entity_poly.pdbx_strand_id
1 'polypeptide(L)'
;MRRECLTIIGTAHVSANSAKEVKDAIYEQHPERVAIELDQGRYIKLKKKMLGIEEDEEISVSKIIRENKVGLFLTTTILGYFQSKIGADLDVAPGSEMISAIEAAEDLNIPIALIDRDINITLQRALNKMGFMEKIKFMFGLVTALFGGEDEEEIDVEELKNMDNLDDLMEMFKDESPSVYEVLVKERDAYLAGNILKIPEDHVIAVVGAGHKPGINKYLDNPQSIPQLKELEEINSGRNIPWLKIFLALIPIMFVVIFFLAYINGIDITGNIYEFIIISMIMGFVGSILSGSKLLSAIIGGVVAPLTIIHPLLAAGWFSGLAEAKFRKVKSSDINNLTKIESFRDLWNNNIFRILLVVVGTNLGVSIATLIILPSRVFLPLFMKIFGV
;
A
#
# COMPACT_ATOMS: atom_id res chain seq x y z
N MET A 1 4.07 -33.88 16.26
CA MET A 1 5.18 -33.75 17.23
C MET A 1 4.82 -32.61 18.15
N ARG A 2 4.48 -32.89 19.42
CA ARG A 2 4.57 -31.86 20.45
C ARG A 2 6.05 -31.72 20.76
N ARG A 3 6.64 -30.55 20.52
CA ARG A 3 7.99 -30.24 21.02
C ARG A 3 7.95 -30.34 22.53
N GLU A 4 8.97 -30.91 23.15
CA GLU A 4 8.96 -31.10 24.61
C GLU A 4 8.97 -29.75 25.35
N CYS A 5 9.52 -28.67 24.74
CA CYS A 5 9.61 -27.34 25.35
C CYS A 5 9.34 -26.19 24.35
N LEU A 6 8.16 -26.11 23.74
CA LEU A 6 7.73 -24.90 22.99
C LEU A 6 6.88 -23.99 23.87
N THR A 7 7.35 -22.77 24.10
CA THR A 7 6.60 -21.71 24.81
C THR A 7 6.19 -20.64 23.80
N ILE A 8 4.88 -20.36 23.68
CA ILE A 8 4.35 -19.29 22.84
C ILE A 8 3.88 -18.12 23.71
N ILE A 9 4.60 -17.01 23.63
CA ILE A 9 4.28 -15.77 24.32
C ILE A 9 3.46 -14.91 23.37
N GLY A 10 2.21 -14.64 23.75
CA GLY A 10 1.30 -13.79 22.99
C GLY A 10 1.40 -12.36 23.51
N THR A 11 1.87 -11.43 22.69
CA THR A 11 2.15 -10.06 23.10
C THR A 11 1.10 -9.10 22.60
N ALA A 12 0.63 -8.19 23.44
CA ALA A 12 -0.10 -7.00 22.99
C ALA A 12 0.95 -5.98 22.50
N HIS A 13 0.92 -5.61 21.22
CA HIS A 13 2.03 -4.97 20.48
C HIS A 13 2.46 -3.55 20.93
N VAL A 14 2.06 -3.12 22.11
CA VAL A 14 2.18 -1.77 22.67
C VAL A 14 2.11 -1.80 24.21
N SER A 15 2.51 -2.90 24.85
CA SER A 15 2.40 -3.09 26.30
C SER A 15 3.77 -3.24 26.95
N ALA A 16 4.19 -2.30 27.80
CA ALA A 16 5.44 -2.42 28.55
C ALA A 16 5.51 -3.71 29.41
N ASN A 17 4.34 -4.22 29.85
CA ASN A 17 4.26 -5.45 30.61
C ASN A 17 4.56 -6.67 29.74
N SER A 18 4.10 -6.70 28.50
CA SER A 18 4.39 -7.80 27.58
C SER A 18 5.89 -7.83 27.25
N ALA A 19 6.52 -6.67 27.04
CA ALA A 19 7.94 -6.60 26.69
C ALA A 19 8.81 -7.14 27.83
N LYS A 20 8.42 -6.85 29.08
CA LYS A 20 9.04 -7.41 30.26
C LYS A 20 8.81 -8.93 30.37
N GLU A 21 7.58 -9.40 30.18
CA GLU A 21 7.25 -10.83 30.20
C GLU A 21 8.09 -11.64 29.21
N VAL A 22 8.25 -11.11 27.99
CA VAL A 22 9.12 -11.72 26.96
C VAL A 22 10.56 -11.81 27.43
N LYS A 23 11.10 -10.70 27.96
CA LYS A 23 12.49 -10.62 28.43
C LYS A 23 12.75 -11.57 29.60
N ASP A 24 11.88 -11.56 30.60
CA ASP A 24 11.96 -12.41 31.78
C ASP A 24 11.88 -13.89 31.38
N ALA A 25 10.94 -14.27 30.51
CA ALA A 25 10.82 -15.65 30.04
C ALA A 25 12.08 -16.16 29.32
N ILE A 26 12.72 -15.32 28.50
CA ILE A 26 13.95 -15.69 27.78
C ILE A 26 15.14 -15.84 28.74
N TYR A 27 15.28 -14.94 29.73
CA TYR A 27 16.32 -15.07 30.75
C TYR A 27 16.11 -16.23 31.71
N GLU A 28 14.87 -16.56 32.06
CA GLU A 28 14.60 -17.65 33.00
C GLU A 28 14.71 -19.03 32.35
N GLN A 29 14.21 -19.17 31.12
CA GLN A 29 14.13 -20.47 30.46
C GLN A 29 15.41 -20.81 29.69
N HIS A 30 16.18 -19.83 29.22
CA HIS A 30 17.36 -20.04 28.38
C HIS A 30 17.09 -20.99 27.20
N PRO A 31 16.18 -20.62 26.27
CA PRO A 31 15.87 -21.47 25.14
C PRO A 31 17.06 -21.65 24.19
N GLU A 32 17.04 -22.71 23.40
CA GLU A 32 18.02 -22.93 22.34
C GLU A 32 17.79 -22.01 21.14
N ARG A 33 16.54 -21.56 20.95
CA ARG A 33 16.15 -20.63 19.89
C ARG A 33 15.06 -19.67 20.35
N VAL A 34 15.17 -18.40 19.98
CA VAL A 34 14.07 -17.44 20.08
C VAL A 34 13.48 -17.21 18.68
N ALA A 35 12.20 -17.54 18.52
CA ALA A 35 11.45 -17.30 17.29
C ALA A 35 10.63 -16.00 17.42
N ILE A 36 10.71 -15.11 16.44
CA ILE A 36 10.02 -13.81 16.48
C ILE A 36 9.16 -13.59 15.23
N GLU A 37 7.97 -13.02 15.41
CA GLU A 37 7.01 -12.67 14.35
C GLU A 37 7.46 -11.47 13.50
N LEU A 38 8.65 -11.57 12.92
CA LEU A 38 9.22 -10.59 11.99
C LEU A 38 9.72 -11.29 10.73
N ASP A 39 9.63 -10.58 9.61
CA ASP A 39 10.37 -10.92 8.40
C ASP A 39 11.75 -10.27 8.38
N GLN A 40 12.62 -10.73 7.47
CA GLN A 40 13.99 -10.25 7.34
C GLN A 40 14.10 -8.73 7.17
N GLY A 41 13.22 -8.13 6.36
CA GLY A 41 13.23 -6.70 6.10
C GLY A 41 12.87 -5.90 7.35
N ARG A 42 11.81 -6.30 8.06
CA ARG A 42 11.42 -5.68 9.33
C ARG A 42 12.46 -5.88 10.43
N TYR A 43 13.09 -7.06 10.53
CA TYR A 43 14.16 -7.33 11.50
C TYR A 43 15.37 -6.41 11.28
N ILE A 44 15.87 -6.28 10.04
CA ILE A 44 17.00 -5.40 9.72
C ILE A 44 16.65 -3.94 10.07
N LYS A 45 15.43 -3.50 9.73
CA LYS A 45 14.99 -2.12 9.99
C LYS A 45 14.91 -1.83 11.49
N LEU A 46 14.40 -2.79 12.27
CA LEU A 46 14.33 -2.69 13.73
C LEU A 46 15.73 -2.65 14.36
N LYS A 47 16.64 -3.52 13.89
CA LYS A 47 18.04 -3.58 14.37
C LYS A 47 18.81 -2.29 14.08
N LYS A 48 18.67 -1.73 12.88
CA LYS A 48 19.25 -0.41 12.56
C LYS A 48 18.76 0.68 13.50
N LYS A 49 17.45 0.69 13.79
CA LYS A 49 16.84 1.63 14.75
C LYS A 49 17.41 1.47 16.16
N MET A 50 17.58 0.24 16.65
CA MET A 50 18.20 -0.05 17.95
C MET A 50 19.64 0.47 18.05
N LEU A 51 20.40 0.41 16.95
CA LEU A 51 21.77 0.93 16.87
C LEU A 51 21.84 2.46 16.73
N GLY A 52 20.70 3.17 16.75
CA GLY A 52 20.64 4.62 16.51
C GLY A 52 20.98 5.02 15.07
N ILE A 53 20.98 4.06 14.13
CA ILE A 53 21.24 4.32 12.72
C ILE A 53 19.92 4.78 12.08
N GLU A 54 19.68 6.09 12.13
CA GLU A 54 18.63 6.74 11.34
C GLU A 54 19.16 7.01 9.92
N GLU A 55 19.05 6.03 9.04
CA GLU A 55 19.26 6.28 7.62
C GLU A 55 18.01 6.92 7.01
N ASP A 56 18.08 8.21 6.72
CA ASP A 56 17.12 8.93 5.89
C ASP A 56 17.34 8.55 4.42
N GLU A 57 17.14 7.25 4.10
CA GLU A 57 17.40 6.69 2.77
C GLU A 57 16.51 7.38 1.73
N GLU A 58 17.11 7.84 0.63
CA GLU A 58 16.40 8.39 -0.53
C GLU A 58 15.62 7.25 -1.20
N ILE A 59 14.29 7.35 -1.23
CA ILE A 59 13.40 6.37 -1.82
C ILE A 59 13.28 6.66 -3.30
N SER A 60 13.66 5.67 -4.12
CA SER A 60 13.52 5.79 -5.57
C SER A 60 12.07 5.60 -6.01
N VAL A 61 11.29 6.68 -5.99
CA VAL A 61 9.91 6.75 -6.52
C VAL A 61 9.85 6.27 -7.98
N SER A 62 10.87 6.59 -8.77
CA SER A 62 10.98 6.14 -10.17
C SER A 62 11.02 4.62 -10.30
N LYS A 63 11.69 3.92 -9.37
CA LYS A 63 11.74 2.46 -9.35
C LYS A 63 10.39 1.87 -8.97
N ILE A 64 9.73 2.43 -7.96
CA ILE A 64 8.40 1.99 -7.49
C ILE A 64 7.36 2.08 -8.61
N ILE A 65 7.35 3.18 -9.37
CA ILE A 65 6.44 3.37 -10.51
C ILE A 65 6.75 2.38 -11.63
N ARG A 66 8.03 2.22 -12.01
CA ARG A 66 8.43 1.28 -13.07
C ARG A 66 8.12 -0.17 -12.76
N GLU A 67 8.20 -0.56 -11.49
CA GLU A 67 7.92 -1.93 -11.04
C GLU A 67 6.43 -2.19 -10.77
N ASN A 68 5.53 -1.23 -11.09
CA ASN A 68 4.09 -1.30 -10.75
C ASN A 68 3.83 -1.54 -9.24
N LYS A 69 4.74 -1.08 -8.36
CA LYS A 69 4.65 -1.26 -6.91
C LYS A 69 4.04 -0.07 -6.18
N VAL A 70 3.46 0.90 -6.90
CA VAL A 70 2.87 2.12 -6.31
C VAL A 70 1.75 1.78 -5.33
N GLY A 71 0.84 0.86 -5.72
CA GLY A 71 -0.25 0.43 -4.85
C GLY A 71 0.28 -0.18 -3.54
N LEU A 72 1.23 -1.11 -3.65
CA LEU A 72 1.89 -1.70 -2.49
C LEU A 72 2.54 -0.63 -1.60
N PHE A 73 3.31 0.28 -2.19
CA PHE A 73 3.96 1.36 -1.46
C PHE A 73 2.94 2.20 -0.68
N LEU A 74 1.87 2.68 -1.34
CA LEU A 74 0.81 3.43 -0.68
C LEU A 74 0.15 2.64 0.44
N THR A 75 -0.19 1.36 0.21
CA THR A 75 -0.77 0.50 1.25
C THR A 75 0.18 0.33 2.44
N THR A 76 1.46 0.07 2.21
CA THR A 76 2.45 -0.07 3.30
C THR A 76 2.66 1.22 4.08
N THR A 77 2.61 2.37 3.40
CA THR A 77 2.70 3.68 4.04
C THR A 77 1.49 3.98 4.90
N ILE A 78 0.28 3.73 4.38
CA ILE A 78 -0.97 3.94 5.13
C ILE A 78 -1.04 3.00 6.34
N LEU A 79 -0.67 1.73 6.18
CA LEU A 79 -0.68 0.79 7.31
C LEU A 79 0.39 1.14 8.34
N GLY A 80 1.58 1.56 7.90
CA GLY A 80 2.62 2.09 8.79
C GLY A 80 2.13 3.31 9.59
N TYR A 81 1.32 4.17 8.96
CA TYR A 81 0.63 5.28 9.64
C TYR A 81 -0.27 4.76 10.77
N PHE A 82 -1.17 3.83 10.50
CA PHE A 82 -2.08 3.30 11.52
C PHE A 82 -1.35 2.56 12.64
N GLN A 83 -0.36 1.74 12.29
CA GLN A 83 0.51 1.07 13.28
C GLN A 83 1.22 2.07 14.20
N SER A 84 1.64 3.22 13.67
CA SER A 84 2.30 4.25 14.48
C SER A 84 1.32 5.03 15.34
N LYS A 85 0.13 5.34 14.80
CA LYS A 85 -0.91 6.13 15.50
C LYS A 85 -1.45 5.38 16.72
N ILE A 86 -1.74 4.08 16.58
CA ILE A 86 -2.21 3.22 17.69
C ILE A 86 -1.16 3.11 18.82
N GLY A 87 0.14 3.12 18.49
CA GLY A 87 1.21 3.06 19.50
C GLY A 87 1.54 4.39 20.16
N ALA A 88 1.22 5.53 19.54
CA ALA A 88 1.48 6.85 20.11
C ALA A 88 0.58 7.16 21.32
N ASP A 89 -0.64 6.61 21.34
CA ASP A 89 -1.61 6.85 22.42
C ASP A 89 -1.31 6.04 23.70
N LEU A 90 -0.35 5.10 23.65
CA LEU A 90 0.00 4.20 24.76
C LEU A 90 1.43 4.39 25.30
N ASP A 91 2.17 5.40 24.83
CA ASP A 91 3.55 5.75 25.23
C ASP A 91 4.57 4.58 25.11
N VAL A 92 4.25 3.56 24.31
CA VAL A 92 5.10 2.40 24.02
C VAL A 92 5.40 2.36 22.53
N ALA A 93 6.69 2.35 22.18
CA ALA A 93 7.11 2.25 20.79
C ALA A 93 6.60 0.93 20.17
N PRO A 94 5.89 0.97 19.02
CA PRO A 94 5.46 -0.24 18.33
C PRO A 94 6.62 -1.21 18.13
N GLY A 95 6.42 -2.46 18.57
CA GLY A 95 7.44 -3.51 18.48
C GLY A 95 8.43 -3.57 19.64
N SER A 96 8.17 -2.90 20.77
CA SER A 96 8.93 -3.04 22.03
C SER A 96 9.15 -4.50 22.43
N GLU A 97 8.12 -5.34 22.29
CA GLU A 97 8.12 -6.79 22.49
C GLU A 97 9.24 -7.50 21.72
N MET A 98 9.33 -7.16 20.43
CA MET A 98 10.28 -7.77 19.51
C MET A 98 11.68 -7.26 19.80
N ILE A 99 11.82 -5.98 20.17
CA ILE A 99 13.11 -5.42 20.63
C ILE A 99 13.58 -6.16 21.88
N SER A 100 12.72 -6.33 22.88
CA SER A 100 13.07 -7.05 24.12
C SER A 100 13.43 -8.50 23.87
N ALA A 101 12.74 -9.18 22.95
CA ALA A 101 13.11 -10.54 22.52
C ALA A 101 14.50 -10.58 21.87
N ILE A 102 14.81 -9.62 20.99
CA ILE A 102 16.10 -9.53 20.30
C ILE A 102 17.22 -9.23 21.29
N GLU A 103 17.03 -8.26 22.18
CA GLU A 103 18.01 -7.91 23.22
C GLU A 103 18.32 -9.10 24.13
N ALA A 104 17.28 -9.76 24.67
CA ALA A 104 17.46 -10.90 25.57
C ALA A 104 18.16 -12.07 24.88
N ALA A 105 17.82 -12.33 23.61
CA ALA A 105 18.48 -13.36 22.81
C ALA A 105 19.96 -13.00 22.54
N GLU A 106 20.27 -11.75 22.20
CA GLU A 106 21.65 -11.30 21.96
C GLU A 106 22.49 -11.34 23.25
N ASP A 107 21.94 -10.91 24.39
CA ASP A 107 22.61 -10.94 25.70
C ASP A 107 23.03 -12.37 26.10
N LEU A 108 22.21 -13.36 25.74
CA LEU A 108 22.46 -14.78 26.03
C LEU A 108 23.14 -15.53 24.89
N ASN A 109 23.48 -14.86 23.77
CA ASN A 109 23.97 -15.48 22.54
C ASN A 109 23.06 -16.61 21.99
N ILE A 110 21.74 -16.46 22.15
CA ILE A 110 20.75 -17.38 21.62
C ILE A 110 20.44 -17.01 20.16
N PRO A 111 20.49 -17.96 19.21
CA PRO A 111 20.14 -17.67 17.83
C PRO A 111 18.67 -17.27 17.69
N ILE A 112 18.41 -16.34 16.77
CA ILE A 112 17.06 -15.86 16.45
C ILE A 112 16.54 -16.59 15.20
N ALA A 113 15.25 -16.96 15.20
CA ALA A 113 14.53 -17.47 14.03
C ALA A 113 13.43 -16.47 13.63
N LEU A 114 13.48 -16.01 12.39
CA LEU A 114 12.43 -15.16 11.82
C LEU A 114 11.33 -16.07 11.25
N ILE A 115 10.12 -15.98 11.79
CA ILE A 115 9.04 -16.93 11.46
C ILE A 115 7.95 -16.35 10.56
N ASP A 116 7.99 -15.05 10.26
CA ASP A 116 6.97 -14.39 9.45
C ASP A 116 7.40 -14.21 7.98
N ARG A 117 6.41 -14.06 7.09
CA ARG A 117 6.64 -13.78 5.66
C ARG A 117 6.76 -12.29 5.43
N ASP A 118 7.32 -11.93 4.28
CA ASP A 118 7.36 -10.54 3.83
C ASP A 118 5.96 -9.92 3.91
N ILE A 119 5.82 -8.86 4.70
CA ILE A 119 4.57 -8.15 4.90
C ILE A 119 3.95 -7.69 3.57
N ASN A 120 4.77 -7.36 2.57
CA ASN A 120 4.30 -6.98 1.24
C ASN A 120 3.52 -8.11 0.55
N ILE A 121 3.97 -9.36 0.73
CA ILE A 121 3.27 -10.55 0.20
C ILE A 121 1.92 -10.70 0.91
N THR A 122 1.93 -10.62 2.24
CA THR A 122 0.71 -10.68 3.06
C THR A 122 -0.33 -9.65 2.61
N LEU A 123 0.08 -8.40 2.43
CA LEU A 123 -0.80 -7.32 2.03
C LEU A 123 -1.31 -7.46 0.59
N GLN A 124 -0.44 -7.86 -0.34
CA GLN A 124 -0.87 -8.09 -1.73
C GLN A 124 -1.87 -9.24 -1.81
N ARG A 125 -1.66 -10.31 -1.07
CA ARG A 125 -2.61 -11.42 -1.00
C ARG A 125 -3.95 -10.97 -0.42
N ALA A 126 -3.96 -10.17 0.64
CA ALA A 126 -5.19 -9.65 1.23
C ALA A 126 -5.97 -8.81 0.21
N LEU A 127 -5.30 -7.87 -0.47
CA LEU A 127 -5.89 -7.05 -1.53
C LEU A 127 -6.36 -7.85 -2.75
N ASN A 128 -5.69 -8.94 -3.10
CA ASN A 128 -6.07 -9.79 -4.22
C ASN A 128 -7.22 -10.74 -3.89
N LYS A 129 -7.38 -11.09 -2.61
CA LYS A 129 -8.49 -11.92 -2.12
C LYS A 129 -9.80 -11.12 -2.05
N MET A 130 -9.72 -9.82 -1.77
CA MET A 130 -10.88 -8.94 -1.68
C MET A 130 -11.70 -8.90 -2.97
N GLY A 131 -13.02 -8.93 -2.81
CA GLY A 131 -13.96 -8.58 -3.89
C GLY A 131 -13.88 -7.09 -4.26
N PHE A 132 -14.46 -6.70 -5.40
CA PHE A 132 -14.47 -5.30 -5.85
C PHE A 132 -15.12 -4.36 -4.82
N MET A 133 -16.26 -4.77 -4.25
CA MET A 133 -16.97 -3.97 -3.24
C MET A 133 -16.21 -3.88 -1.91
N GLU A 134 -15.63 -4.98 -1.43
CA GLU A 134 -14.77 -4.98 -0.23
C GLU A 134 -13.58 -4.04 -0.42
N LYS A 135 -12.95 -4.06 -1.60
CA LYS A 135 -11.84 -3.17 -1.93
C LYS A 135 -12.24 -1.70 -1.91
N ILE A 136 -13.41 -1.35 -2.44
CA ILE A 136 -13.92 0.03 -2.36
C ILE A 136 -14.17 0.43 -0.91
N LYS A 137 -14.86 -0.40 -0.12
CA LYS A 137 -15.14 -0.12 1.30
C LYS A 137 -13.85 0.05 2.10
N PHE A 138 -12.88 -0.86 1.91
CA PHE A 138 -11.57 -0.78 2.57
C PHE A 138 -10.84 0.51 2.20
N MET A 139 -10.79 0.88 0.92
CA MET A 139 -10.16 2.13 0.49
C MET A 139 -10.89 3.37 1.03
N PHE A 140 -12.23 3.34 1.07
CA PHE A 140 -13.02 4.41 1.67
C PHE A 140 -12.73 4.55 3.16
N GLY A 141 -12.73 3.43 3.91
CA GLY A 141 -12.37 3.38 5.33
C GLY A 141 -10.95 3.89 5.61
N LEU A 142 -9.98 3.57 4.73
CA LEU A 142 -8.62 4.13 4.85
C LEU A 142 -8.60 5.64 4.62
N VAL A 143 -9.39 6.16 3.68
CA VAL A 143 -9.46 7.60 3.40
C VAL A 143 -10.16 8.33 4.53
N THR A 144 -11.31 7.84 5.02
CA THR A 144 -12.01 8.43 6.16
C THR A 144 -11.13 8.43 7.40
N ALA A 145 -10.41 7.34 7.67
CA ALA A 145 -9.52 7.30 8.84
C ALA A 145 -8.25 8.18 8.72
N LEU A 146 -7.88 8.64 7.51
CA LEU A 146 -6.76 9.58 7.29
C LEU A 146 -7.18 11.04 7.17
N PHE A 147 -8.42 11.31 6.74
CA PHE A 147 -8.90 12.63 6.34
C PHE A 147 -10.21 13.06 7.01
N GLY A 148 -10.88 12.15 7.71
CA GLY A 148 -12.02 12.46 8.55
C GLY A 148 -11.54 13.31 9.72
N GLY A 149 -11.92 14.59 9.71
CA GLY A 149 -11.82 15.41 10.91
C GLY A 149 -12.74 14.86 12.00
N GLU A 150 -12.59 15.37 13.21
CA GLU A 150 -13.33 15.00 14.43
C GLU A 150 -14.87 15.10 14.32
N ASP A 151 -15.44 15.46 13.16
CA ASP A 151 -16.85 15.83 12.99
C ASP A 151 -17.65 15.03 11.93
N GLU A 152 -17.09 14.03 11.22
CA GLU A 152 -17.89 13.22 10.27
C GLU A 152 -17.73 11.70 10.47
N GLU A 153 -18.83 11.08 10.91
CA GLU A 153 -19.05 9.66 11.17
C GLU A 153 -17.86 9.00 11.87
N GLU A 154 -17.89 9.09 13.21
CA GLU A 154 -17.34 8.06 14.07
C GLU A 154 -17.70 6.70 13.47
N ILE A 155 -16.75 6.07 12.77
CA ILE A 155 -16.58 4.62 12.92
C ILE A 155 -16.64 4.44 14.42
N ASP A 156 -17.60 3.69 14.92
CA ASP A 156 -18.00 3.62 16.33
C ASP A 156 -16.78 3.28 17.24
N VAL A 157 -15.92 4.27 17.48
CA VAL A 157 -14.69 4.15 18.27
C VAL A 157 -15.11 4.01 19.73
N GLU A 158 -16.32 4.46 20.08
CA GLU A 158 -16.95 4.17 21.36
C GLU A 158 -17.30 2.69 21.51
N GLU A 159 -17.85 2.00 20.48
CA GLU A 159 -17.95 0.52 20.48
C GLU A 159 -16.59 -0.15 20.61
N LEU A 160 -15.55 0.31 19.89
CA LEU A 160 -14.19 -0.23 19.98
C LEU A 160 -13.54 -0.03 21.35
N LYS A 161 -13.88 1.05 22.07
CA LYS A 161 -13.43 1.32 23.45
C LYS A 161 -14.16 0.48 24.49
N ASN A 162 -15.37 0.03 24.20
CA ASN A 162 -16.18 -0.79 25.09
C ASN A 162 -15.91 -2.30 24.94
N MET A 163 -15.08 -2.69 23.98
CA MET A 163 -14.64 -4.08 23.79
C MET A 163 -13.37 -4.36 24.58
N ASP A 164 -13.54 -4.73 25.85
CA ASP A 164 -12.43 -5.14 26.73
C ASP A 164 -11.78 -6.47 26.30
N ASN A 165 -12.35 -7.19 25.32
CA ASN A 165 -11.84 -8.48 24.85
C ASN A 165 -11.37 -8.45 23.38
N LEU A 166 -10.11 -8.80 23.16
CA LEU A 166 -9.49 -8.95 21.84
C LEU A 166 -10.24 -9.96 20.94
N ASP A 167 -10.86 -10.98 21.54
CA ASP A 167 -11.61 -12.00 20.79
C ASP A 167 -12.84 -11.40 20.08
N ASP A 168 -13.56 -10.49 20.75
CA ASP A 168 -14.76 -9.85 20.20
C ASP A 168 -14.41 -8.92 19.03
N LEU A 169 -13.28 -8.19 19.15
CA LEU A 169 -12.73 -7.37 18.07
C LEU A 169 -12.35 -8.20 16.84
N MET A 170 -11.74 -9.37 17.07
CA MET A 170 -11.34 -10.28 15.99
C MET A 170 -12.55 -10.94 15.32
N GLU A 171 -13.63 -11.19 16.06
CA GLU A 171 -14.88 -11.72 15.51
C GLU A 171 -15.62 -10.68 14.67
N MET A 172 -15.75 -9.44 15.13
CA MET A 172 -16.30 -8.36 14.30
C MET A 172 -15.48 -8.12 13.03
N PHE A 173 -14.14 -8.10 13.14
CA PHE A 173 -13.28 -7.90 11.98
C PHE A 173 -13.46 -9.00 10.92
N LYS A 174 -13.68 -10.24 11.37
CA LYS A 174 -13.97 -11.38 10.50
C LYS A 174 -15.30 -11.21 9.74
N ASP A 175 -16.32 -10.66 10.40
CA ASP A 175 -17.64 -10.47 9.79
C ASP A 175 -17.65 -9.29 8.81
N GLU A 176 -16.99 -8.19 9.14
CA GLU A 176 -16.89 -7.00 8.28
C GLU A 176 -15.95 -7.19 7.07
N SER A 177 -14.87 -7.95 7.25
CA SER A 177 -13.80 -8.09 6.25
C SER A 177 -13.30 -9.54 6.14
N PRO A 178 -14.16 -10.49 5.74
CA PRO A 178 -13.84 -11.92 5.77
C PRO A 178 -12.63 -12.29 4.90
N SER A 179 -12.51 -11.69 3.71
CA SER A 179 -11.37 -11.90 2.81
C SER A 179 -10.04 -11.44 3.41
N VAL A 180 -10.07 -10.36 4.20
CA VAL A 180 -8.89 -9.77 4.85
C VAL A 180 -8.49 -10.61 6.05
N TYR A 181 -9.47 -10.98 6.88
CA TYR A 181 -9.29 -11.88 8.00
C TYR A 181 -8.67 -13.21 7.56
N GLU A 182 -9.15 -13.79 6.46
CA GLU A 182 -8.60 -15.03 5.93
C GLU A 182 -7.08 -14.93 5.66
N VAL A 183 -6.61 -13.82 5.09
CA VAL A 183 -5.18 -13.68 4.71
C VAL A 183 -4.32 -13.17 5.86
N LEU A 184 -4.76 -12.13 6.57
CA LEU A 184 -3.99 -11.48 7.63
C LEU A 184 -3.96 -12.31 8.91
N VAL A 185 -4.98 -13.13 9.15
CA VAL A 185 -5.10 -13.98 10.33
C VAL A 185 -4.86 -15.44 9.96
N LYS A 186 -5.80 -16.11 9.28
CA LYS A 186 -5.71 -17.58 9.11
C LYS A 186 -4.52 -18.06 8.29
N GLU A 187 -4.26 -17.45 7.13
CA GLU A 187 -3.10 -17.79 6.30
C GLU A 187 -1.78 -17.41 6.97
N ARG A 188 -1.79 -16.34 7.78
CA ARG A 188 -0.60 -15.88 8.51
C ARG A 188 -0.30 -16.81 9.69
N ASP A 189 -1.31 -17.19 10.47
CA ASP A 189 -1.21 -18.18 11.54
C ASP A 189 -0.66 -19.51 11.04
N ALA A 190 -1.16 -19.98 9.89
CA ALA A 190 -0.67 -21.21 9.26
C ALA A 190 0.81 -21.09 8.86
N TYR A 191 1.20 -19.93 8.33
CA TYR A 191 2.58 -19.66 7.93
C TYR A 191 3.53 -19.60 9.15
N LEU A 192 3.13 -18.87 10.19
CA LEU A 192 3.86 -18.77 11.47
C LEU A 192 4.02 -20.16 12.11
N ALA A 193 2.93 -20.92 12.24
CA ALA A 193 2.96 -22.27 12.79
C ALA A 193 3.86 -23.20 11.96
N GLY A 194 3.77 -23.16 10.63
CA GLY A 194 4.60 -23.98 9.76
C GLY A 194 6.09 -23.63 9.84
N ASN A 195 6.45 -22.36 10.03
CA ASN A 195 7.84 -21.96 10.26
C ASN A 195 8.33 -22.32 11.67
N ILE A 196 7.49 -22.17 12.70
CA ILE A 196 7.80 -22.67 14.04
C ILE A 196 8.16 -24.15 13.96
N LEU A 197 7.37 -24.97 13.26
CA LEU A 197 7.62 -26.42 13.10
C LEU A 197 8.94 -26.77 12.40
N LYS A 198 9.47 -25.88 11.56
CA LYS A 198 10.74 -26.10 10.84
C LYS A 198 11.99 -25.81 11.68
N ILE A 199 11.84 -25.17 12.84
CA ILE A 199 12.97 -24.89 13.73
C ILE A 199 13.49 -26.22 14.31
N PRO A 200 14.75 -26.61 14.10
CA PRO A 200 15.24 -27.93 14.51
C PRO A 200 15.38 -28.10 16.02
N GLU A 201 15.51 -27.01 16.77
CA GLU A 201 15.69 -27.02 18.23
C GLU A 201 14.40 -27.41 18.98
N ASP A 202 14.58 -28.09 20.11
CA ASP A 202 13.47 -28.62 20.94
C ASP A 202 12.97 -27.57 21.93
N HIS A 203 13.87 -26.76 22.49
CA HIS A 203 13.54 -25.68 23.41
C HIS A 203 13.46 -24.34 22.69
N VAL A 204 12.23 -23.89 22.41
CA VAL A 204 11.97 -22.67 21.63
C VAL A 204 10.99 -21.78 22.35
N ILE A 205 11.33 -20.50 22.47
CA ILE A 205 10.37 -19.44 22.83
C ILE A 205 9.95 -18.74 21.54
N ALA A 206 8.65 -18.76 21.23
CA ALA A 206 8.07 -18.02 20.12
C ALA A 206 7.32 -16.78 20.63
N VAL A 207 7.75 -15.60 20.18
CA VAL A 207 7.15 -14.30 20.51
C VAL A 207 6.29 -13.86 19.32
N VAL A 208 4.98 -13.81 19.53
CA VAL A 208 3.97 -13.54 18.51
C VAL A 208 2.90 -12.58 19.04
N GLY A 209 2.18 -11.91 18.15
CA GLY A 209 1.02 -11.10 18.51
C GLY A 209 -0.06 -11.95 19.19
N ALA A 210 -0.69 -11.41 20.24
CA ALA A 210 -1.69 -12.12 21.02
C ALA A 210 -2.85 -12.68 20.17
N GLY A 211 -3.29 -11.94 19.14
CA GLY A 211 -4.34 -12.37 18.21
C GLY A 211 -3.98 -13.58 17.33
N HIS A 212 -2.68 -13.87 17.15
CA HIS A 212 -2.21 -15.01 16.36
C HIS A 212 -2.03 -16.28 17.20
N LYS A 213 -1.82 -16.15 18.52
CA LYS A 213 -1.55 -17.28 19.43
C LYS A 213 -2.62 -18.40 19.35
N PRO A 214 -3.94 -18.12 19.38
CA PRO A 214 -4.96 -19.16 19.28
C PRO A 214 -4.91 -19.93 17.95
N GLY A 215 -4.74 -19.23 16.83
CA GLY A 215 -4.65 -19.83 15.51
C GLY A 215 -3.39 -20.67 15.32
N ILE A 216 -2.24 -20.17 15.80
CA ILE A 216 -0.97 -20.92 15.80
C ILE A 216 -1.11 -22.22 16.58
N ASN A 217 -1.64 -22.17 17.81
CA ASN A 217 -1.85 -23.37 18.63
C ASN A 217 -2.72 -24.40 17.91
N LYS A 218 -3.81 -23.95 17.27
CA LYS A 218 -4.70 -24.82 16.49
C LYS A 218 -3.96 -25.55 15.36
N TYR A 219 -3.06 -24.87 14.64
CA TYR A 219 -2.25 -25.48 13.59
C TYR A 219 -1.16 -26.39 14.13
N LEU A 220 -0.56 -26.05 15.28
CA LEU A 220 0.46 -26.90 15.93
C LEU A 220 -0.14 -28.18 16.51
N ASP A 221 -1.38 -28.13 17.00
CA ASP A 221 -2.13 -29.32 17.46
C ASP A 221 -2.54 -30.22 16.27
N ASN A 222 -2.73 -29.65 15.08
CA ASN A 222 -3.00 -30.41 13.86
C ASN A 222 -2.10 -29.99 12.66
N PRO A 223 -0.80 -30.35 12.67
CA PRO A 223 0.15 -29.88 11.66
C PRO A 223 -0.18 -30.28 10.21
N GLN A 224 -0.95 -31.36 10.04
CA GLN A 224 -1.39 -31.84 8.71
C GLN A 224 -2.35 -30.86 8.02
N SER A 225 -2.96 -29.93 8.78
CA SER A 225 -3.85 -28.89 8.25
C SER A 225 -3.11 -27.65 7.73
N ILE A 226 -1.80 -27.55 7.95
CA ILE A 226 -1.00 -26.42 7.48
C ILE A 226 -0.79 -26.57 5.96
N PRO A 227 -1.21 -25.59 5.13
CA PRO A 227 -0.95 -25.60 3.69
C PRO A 227 0.56 -25.56 3.39
N GLN A 228 0.94 -25.87 2.16
CA GLN A 228 2.35 -25.74 1.79
C GLN A 228 2.77 -24.27 1.91
N LEU A 229 3.84 -23.98 2.66
CA LEU A 229 4.24 -22.58 2.89
C LEU A 229 4.48 -21.80 1.60
N LYS A 230 4.95 -22.48 0.55
CA LYS A 230 5.14 -21.88 -0.78
C LYS A 230 3.83 -21.34 -1.36
N GLU A 231 2.71 -22.03 -1.17
CA GLU A 231 1.38 -21.57 -1.63
C GLU A 231 0.92 -20.32 -0.89
N LEU A 232 1.38 -20.13 0.36
CA LEU A 232 1.13 -18.95 1.18
C LEU A 232 2.03 -17.76 0.80
N GLU A 233 3.08 -17.99 0.03
CA GLU A 233 3.98 -16.96 -0.51
C GLU A 233 3.62 -16.54 -1.95
N GLU A 234 2.94 -17.42 -2.71
CA GLU A 234 2.60 -17.16 -4.10
C GLU A 234 1.54 -16.05 -4.26
N ILE A 235 1.85 -15.00 -5.02
CA ILE A 235 0.90 -13.93 -5.33
C ILE A 235 0.22 -14.25 -6.66
N ASN A 236 -0.89 -15.00 -6.59
CA ASN A 236 -1.71 -15.26 -7.77
C ASN A 236 -2.33 -13.96 -8.26
N SER A 237 -1.81 -13.43 -9.37
CA SER A 237 -2.42 -12.32 -10.07
C SER A 237 -3.60 -12.87 -10.84
N GLY A 238 -4.82 -12.55 -10.41
CA GLY A 238 -6.05 -12.92 -11.11
C GLY A 238 -5.91 -12.66 -12.61
N ARG A 239 -6.02 -13.74 -13.40
CA ARG A 239 -5.80 -13.72 -14.85
C ARG A 239 -7.01 -13.09 -15.53
N ASN A 240 -7.15 -11.78 -15.43
CA ASN A 240 -8.27 -11.09 -16.06
C ASN A 240 -8.10 -11.01 -17.58
N ILE A 241 -9.22 -11.31 -18.23
CA ILE A 241 -9.43 -11.56 -19.63
C ILE A 241 -8.94 -10.38 -20.51
N PRO A 242 -8.24 -10.63 -21.64
CA PRO A 242 -7.59 -9.60 -22.47
C PRO A 242 -8.55 -8.70 -23.25
N TRP A 243 -9.87 -8.90 -23.12
CA TRP A 243 -10.88 -8.12 -23.84
C TRP A 243 -10.84 -6.64 -23.45
N LEU A 244 -10.53 -6.33 -22.19
CA LEU A 244 -10.29 -4.96 -21.75
C LEU A 244 -9.09 -4.35 -22.51
N LYS A 245 -8.00 -5.10 -22.67
CA LYS A 245 -6.81 -4.63 -23.42
C LYS A 245 -7.12 -4.42 -24.90
N ILE A 246 -7.93 -5.30 -25.51
CA ILE A 246 -8.37 -5.18 -26.89
C ILE A 246 -9.26 -3.93 -27.05
N PHE A 247 -10.23 -3.72 -26.16
CA PHE A 247 -11.09 -2.53 -26.17
C PHE A 247 -10.27 -1.24 -26.01
N LEU A 248 -9.34 -1.20 -25.04
CA LEU A 248 -8.47 -0.03 -24.85
C LEU A 248 -7.53 0.21 -26.04
N ALA A 249 -7.11 -0.84 -26.76
CA ALA A 249 -6.27 -0.71 -27.96
C ALA A 249 -7.04 -0.15 -29.18
N LEU A 250 -8.37 -0.24 -29.19
CA LEU A 250 -9.21 0.33 -30.26
C LEU A 250 -9.38 1.85 -30.14
N ILE A 251 -9.27 2.42 -28.94
CA ILE A 251 -9.43 3.86 -28.70
C ILE A 251 -8.43 4.71 -29.51
N PRO A 252 -7.11 4.43 -29.51
CA PRO A 252 -6.15 5.14 -30.37
C PRO A 252 -6.50 5.07 -31.86
N ILE A 253 -6.95 3.88 -32.32
CA ILE A 253 -7.31 3.64 -33.72
C ILE A 253 -8.52 4.51 -34.07
N MET A 254 -9.52 4.59 -33.21
CA MET A 254 -10.70 5.43 -33.40
C MET A 254 -10.33 6.91 -33.57
N PHE A 255 -9.40 7.44 -32.75
CA PHE A 255 -8.93 8.81 -32.89
C PHE A 255 -8.30 9.05 -34.26
N VAL A 256 -7.41 8.16 -34.72
CA VAL A 256 -6.77 8.27 -36.04
C VAL A 256 -7.79 8.17 -37.17
N VAL A 257 -8.76 7.26 -37.06
CA VAL A 257 -9.81 7.05 -38.07
C VAL A 257 -10.68 8.29 -38.24
N ILE A 258 -11.08 8.97 -37.16
CA ILE A 258 -11.91 10.19 -37.25
C ILE A 258 -11.21 11.29 -38.07
N PHE A 259 -9.93 11.57 -37.79
CA PHE A 259 -9.17 12.57 -38.54
C PHE A 259 -8.89 12.12 -39.98
N PHE A 260 -8.63 10.82 -40.19
CA PHE A 260 -8.43 10.27 -41.54
C PHE A 260 -9.69 10.37 -42.40
N LEU A 261 -10.86 10.03 -41.84
CA LEU A 261 -12.15 10.16 -42.51
C LEU A 261 -12.46 11.62 -42.86
N ALA A 262 -12.16 12.57 -41.96
CA ALA A 262 -12.32 13.98 -42.28
C ALA A 262 -11.42 14.43 -43.45
N TYR A 263 -10.16 13.97 -43.47
CA TYR A 263 -9.22 14.29 -44.54
C TYR A 263 -9.68 13.78 -45.92
N ILE A 264 -10.11 12.52 -46.02
CA ILE A 264 -10.56 11.96 -47.30
C ILE A 264 -11.88 12.58 -47.80
N ASN A 265 -12.70 13.13 -46.89
CA ASN A 265 -13.91 13.88 -47.23
C ASN A 265 -13.61 15.34 -47.61
N GLY A 266 -12.34 15.74 -47.71
CA GLY A 266 -11.93 17.09 -48.11
C GLY A 266 -12.19 18.17 -47.04
N ILE A 267 -12.41 17.78 -45.79
CA ILE A 267 -12.62 18.71 -44.67
C ILE A 267 -11.26 19.25 -44.23
N ASP A 268 -11.15 20.58 -44.08
CA ASP A 268 -9.95 21.17 -43.47
C ASP A 268 -9.86 20.80 -41.98
N ILE A 269 -8.90 19.92 -41.66
CA ILE A 269 -8.64 19.42 -40.31
C ILE A 269 -7.56 20.21 -39.58
N THR A 270 -6.88 21.14 -40.24
CA THR A 270 -5.69 21.81 -39.71
C THR A 270 -5.98 22.53 -38.39
N GLY A 271 -7.06 23.32 -38.35
CA GLY A 271 -7.50 24.01 -37.13
C GLY A 271 -7.87 23.05 -36.01
N ASN A 272 -8.56 21.95 -36.33
CA ASN A 272 -8.98 20.94 -35.37
C ASN A 272 -7.80 20.23 -34.70
N ILE A 273 -6.74 19.95 -35.47
CA ILE A 273 -5.49 19.36 -34.95
C ILE A 273 -4.78 20.34 -34.02
N TYR A 274 -4.68 21.62 -34.41
CA TYR A 274 -4.07 22.64 -33.55
C TYR A 274 -4.84 22.82 -32.24
N GLU A 275 -6.18 22.92 -32.31
CA GLU A 275 -7.01 23.02 -31.11
C GLU A 275 -6.85 21.79 -30.21
N PHE A 276 -6.87 20.59 -30.79
CA PHE A 276 -6.64 19.35 -30.03
C PHE A 276 -5.31 19.40 -29.28
N ILE A 277 -4.21 19.73 -29.96
CA ILE A 277 -2.88 19.76 -29.34
C ILE A 277 -2.81 20.85 -28.27
N ILE A 278 -3.23 22.07 -28.59
CA ILE A 278 -3.10 23.24 -27.69
C ILE A 278 -3.94 23.06 -26.43
N ILE A 279 -5.21 22.67 -26.56
CA ILE A 279 -6.10 22.46 -25.41
C ILE A 279 -5.55 21.36 -24.51
N SER A 280 -5.10 20.25 -25.10
CA SER A 280 -4.52 19.13 -24.34
C SER A 280 -3.28 19.56 -23.56
N MET A 281 -2.36 20.27 -24.23
CA MET A 281 -1.13 20.75 -23.60
C MET A 281 -1.39 21.74 -22.47
N ILE A 282 -2.27 22.73 -22.70
CA ILE A 282 -2.61 23.75 -21.70
C ILE A 282 -3.26 23.09 -20.49
N MET A 283 -4.24 22.20 -20.70
CA MET A 283 -4.96 21.59 -19.59
C MET A 283 -4.09 20.65 -18.75
N GLY A 284 -3.20 19.87 -19.39
CA GLY A 284 -2.20 19.07 -18.66
C GLY A 284 -1.22 19.94 -17.87
N PHE A 285 -0.73 21.02 -18.47
CA PHE A 285 0.16 21.98 -17.81
C PHE A 285 -0.51 22.67 -16.62
N VAL A 286 -1.72 23.21 -16.82
CA VAL A 286 -2.48 23.92 -15.79
C VAL A 286 -2.83 22.99 -14.64
N GLY A 287 -3.29 21.76 -14.92
CA GLY A 287 -3.57 20.76 -13.90
C GLY A 287 -2.34 20.45 -13.03
N SER A 288 -1.16 20.33 -13.65
CA SER A 288 0.10 20.11 -12.94
C SER A 288 0.52 21.31 -12.09
N ILE A 289 0.43 22.53 -12.62
CA ILE A 289 0.80 23.76 -11.90
C ILE A 289 -0.13 24.01 -10.71
N LEU A 290 -1.45 23.84 -10.88
CA LEU A 290 -2.42 24.03 -9.81
C LEU A 290 -2.22 23.05 -8.64
N SER A 291 -1.68 21.86 -8.93
CA SER A 291 -1.25 20.91 -7.90
C SER A 291 0.11 21.21 -7.28
N GLY A 292 0.76 22.30 -7.67
CA GLY A 292 2.02 22.79 -7.11
C GLY A 292 3.27 22.05 -7.59
N SER A 293 3.23 21.50 -8.80
CA SER A 293 4.44 20.96 -9.45
C SER A 293 5.50 22.04 -9.70
N LYS A 294 6.75 21.63 -9.89
CA LYS A 294 7.77 22.51 -10.47
C LYS A 294 7.45 22.74 -11.95
N LEU A 295 7.89 23.90 -12.47
CA LEU A 295 7.58 24.32 -13.84
C LEU A 295 7.96 23.26 -14.88
N LEU A 296 9.12 22.60 -14.74
CA LEU A 296 9.54 21.59 -15.72
C LEU A 296 8.62 20.35 -15.72
N SER A 297 8.13 19.93 -14.56
CA SER A 297 7.18 18.82 -14.44
C SER A 297 5.86 19.16 -15.13
N ALA A 298 5.37 20.39 -14.96
CA ALA A 298 4.20 20.86 -15.68
C ALA A 298 4.38 20.92 -17.20
N ILE A 299 5.55 21.37 -17.67
CA ILE A 299 5.88 21.36 -19.11
C ILE A 299 5.83 19.92 -19.64
N ILE A 300 6.42 18.97 -18.92
CA ILE A 300 6.41 17.55 -19.31
C ILE A 300 4.98 17.01 -19.33
N GLY A 301 4.18 17.29 -18.29
CA GLY A 301 2.76 16.91 -18.24
C GLY A 301 1.95 17.45 -19.42
N GLY A 302 2.13 18.73 -19.75
CA GLY A 302 1.49 19.37 -20.90
C GLY A 302 1.94 18.76 -22.23
N VAL A 303 3.24 18.64 -22.48
CA VAL A 303 3.78 18.11 -23.76
C VAL A 303 3.33 16.68 -24.02
N VAL A 304 3.23 15.84 -22.99
CA VAL A 304 2.82 14.44 -23.13
C VAL A 304 1.29 14.28 -23.18
N ALA A 305 0.51 15.30 -22.78
CA ALA A 305 -0.95 15.22 -22.71
C ALA A 305 -1.63 14.81 -24.03
N PRO A 306 -1.34 15.41 -25.21
CA PRO A 306 -1.96 15.00 -26.48
C PRO A 306 -1.77 13.50 -26.77
N LEU A 307 -0.58 12.98 -26.49
CA LEU A 307 -0.26 11.56 -26.70
C LEU A 307 -1.05 10.67 -25.73
N THR A 308 -1.17 11.08 -24.47
CA THR A 308 -1.89 10.28 -23.45
C THR A 308 -3.40 10.25 -23.67
N ILE A 309 -3.98 11.29 -24.29
CA ILE A 309 -5.40 11.29 -24.64
C ILE A 309 -5.68 10.27 -25.75
N ILE A 310 -4.77 10.14 -26.70
CA ILE A 310 -4.88 9.14 -27.78
C ILE A 310 -4.71 7.73 -27.23
N HIS A 311 -3.82 7.54 -26.24
CA HIS A 311 -3.47 6.24 -25.71
C HIS A 311 -3.94 6.04 -24.25
N PRO A 312 -5.09 5.38 -24.02
CA PRO A 312 -5.76 5.31 -22.71
C PRO A 312 -4.97 4.57 -21.62
N LEU A 313 -3.92 3.82 -21.97
CA LEU A 313 -3.02 3.20 -20.99
C LEU A 313 -1.89 4.15 -20.52
N LEU A 314 -1.75 5.32 -21.15
CA LEU A 314 -0.81 6.35 -20.73
C LEU A 314 -1.58 7.46 -20.01
N ALA A 315 -1.00 8.02 -18.96
CA ALA A 315 -1.57 9.17 -18.27
C ALA A 315 -0.50 10.25 -18.09
N ALA A 316 -0.80 11.48 -18.49
CA ALA A 316 0.14 12.60 -18.44
C ALA A 316 0.68 12.85 -17.03
N GLY A 317 -0.13 12.59 -16.00
CA GLY A 317 0.25 12.70 -14.61
C GLY A 317 1.38 11.76 -14.21
N TRP A 318 1.50 10.56 -14.79
CA TRP A 318 2.65 9.70 -14.52
C TRP A 318 3.95 10.31 -15.02
N PHE A 319 3.94 10.96 -16.19
CA PHE A 319 5.12 11.63 -16.74
C PHE A 319 5.49 12.88 -15.92
N SER A 320 4.50 13.71 -15.58
CA SER A 320 4.69 14.88 -14.72
C SER A 320 5.17 14.48 -13.32
N GLY A 321 4.56 13.47 -12.70
CA GLY A 321 4.93 12.97 -11.39
C GLY A 321 6.32 12.31 -11.36
N LEU A 322 6.70 11.56 -12.40
CA LEU A 322 8.05 11.02 -12.53
C LEU A 322 9.09 12.12 -12.67
N ALA A 323 8.78 13.19 -13.42
CA ALA A 323 9.64 14.36 -13.51
C ALA A 323 9.74 15.07 -12.14
N GLU A 324 8.61 15.27 -11.46
CA GLU A 324 8.56 15.90 -10.13
C GLU A 324 9.35 15.10 -9.10
N ALA A 325 9.30 13.76 -9.16
CA ALA A 325 10.06 12.89 -8.27
C ALA A 325 11.57 13.01 -8.43
N LYS A 326 12.08 13.43 -9.59
CA LYS A 326 13.52 13.76 -9.75
C LYS A 326 13.89 15.06 -9.04
N PHE A 327 12.92 15.94 -8.85
CA PHE A 327 13.11 17.26 -8.25
C PHE A 327 12.78 17.31 -6.76
N ARG A 328 11.89 16.45 -6.30
CA ARG A 328 11.50 16.24 -4.91
C ARG A 328 12.05 14.89 -4.50
N LYS A 329 13.25 14.91 -3.92
CA LYS A 329 13.90 13.72 -3.40
C LYS A 329 13.08 13.19 -2.23
N VAL A 330 12.33 12.12 -2.48
CA VAL A 330 11.55 11.46 -1.44
C VAL A 330 12.51 10.69 -0.55
N LYS A 331 12.33 10.83 0.76
CA LYS A 331 13.14 10.12 1.73
C LYS A 331 12.30 9.31 2.71
N SER A 332 12.96 8.46 3.49
CA SER A 332 12.31 7.68 4.55
C SER A 332 11.64 8.58 5.60
N SER A 333 12.18 9.76 5.87
CA SER A 333 11.52 10.78 6.71
C SER A 333 10.20 11.28 6.13
N ASP A 334 10.04 11.37 4.80
CA ASP A 334 8.74 11.75 4.21
C ASP A 334 7.68 10.70 4.55
N ILE A 335 8.02 9.40 4.61
CA ILE A 335 7.07 8.36 5.04
C ILE A 335 6.75 8.48 6.53
N ASN A 336 7.78 8.61 7.36
CA ASN A 336 7.61 8.69 8.81
C ASN A 336 6.84 9.96 9.21
N ASN A 337 7.02 11.05 8.49
CA ASN A 337 6.29 12.29 8.75
C ASN A 337 4.83 12.21 8.33
N LEU A 338 4.44 11.28 7.43
CA LEU A 338 3.02 11.05 7.15
C LEU A 338 2.27 10.64 8.42
N THR A 339 2.93 9.91 9.35
CA THR A 339 2.35 9.48 10.63
C THR A 339 2.13 10.61 11.63
N LYS A 340 2.65 11.80 11.36
CA LYS A 340 2.58 12.99 12.21
C LYS A 340 1.70 14.09 11.62
N ILE A 341 0.90 13.74 10.62
CA ILE A 341 0.03 14.68 9.92
C ILE A 341 -1.25 14.86 10.69
N GLU A 342 -1.52 16.11 11.08
CA GLU A 342 -2.73 16.52 11.77
C GLU A 342 -3.59 17.44 10.89
N SER A 343 -3.05 17.93 9.77
CA SER A 343 -3.76 18.83 8.87
C SER A 343 -3.41 18.64 7.40
N PHE A 344 -4.30 19.12 6.52
CA PHE A 344 -4.04 19.18 5.08
C PHE A 344 -2.77 20.00 4.73
N ARG A 345 -2.40 20.97 5.58
CA ARG A 345 -1.19 21.78 5.40
C ARG A 345 0.07 20.92 5.57
N ASP A 346 0.05 19.95 6.48
CA ASP A 346 1.20 19.07 6.73
C ASP A 346 1.39 18.09 5.56
N LEU A 347 0.28 17.58 5.01
CA LEU A 347 0.30 16.81 3.76
C LEU A 347 0.91 17.61 2.62
N TRP A 348 0.52 18.89 2.48
CA TRP A 348 1.04 19.73 1.41
C TRP A 348 2.56 19.98 1.51
N ASN A 349 3.15 19.85 2.69
CA ASN A 349 4.60 19.98 2.88
C ASN A 349 5.37 18.67 2.65
N ASN A 350 4.67 17.54 2.52
CA ASN A 350 5.27 16.23 2.32
C ASN A 350 5.62 15.95 0.85
N ASN A 351 6.84 15.49 0.54
CA ASN A 351 7.25 15.29 -0.86
C ASN A 351 6.46 14.19 -1.57
N ILE A 352 6.07 13.11 -0.87
CA ILE A 352 5.28 12.00 -1.44
C ILE A 352 3.91 12.51 -1.85
N PHE A 353 3.25 13.21 -0.93
CA PHE A 353 1.93 13.77 -1.18
C PHE A 353 1.97 14.81 -2.31
N ARG A 354 3.01 15.64 -2.37
CA ARG A 354 3.21 16.60 -3.46
C ARG A 354 3.32 15.92 -4.82
N ILE A 355 4.13 14.87 -4.93
CA ILE A 355 4.24 14.11 -6.19
C ILE A 355 2.88 13.49 -6.57
N LEU A 356 2.16 12.91 -5.60
CA LEU A 356 0.84 12.32 -5.82
C LEU A 356 -0.18 13.35 -6.31
N LEU A 357 -0.26 14.52 -5.67
CA LEU A 357 -1.12 15.62 -6.09
C LEU A 357 -0.80 16.06 -7.52
N VAL A 358 0.47 16.13 -7.90
CA VAL A 358 0.88 16.46 -9.26
C VAL A 358 0.40 15.41 -10.27
N VAL A 359 0.49 14.12 -9.95
CA VAL A 359 -0.07 13.05 -10.79
C VAL A 359 -1.58 13.23 -10.95
N VAL A 360 -2.30 13.41 -9.83
CA VAL A 360 -3.76 13.55 -9.80
C VAL A 360 -4.22 14.79 -10.57
N GLY A 361 -3.67 15.96 -10.29
CA GLY A 361 -4.09 17.21 -10.93
C GLY A 361 -3.76 17.29 -12.40
N THR A 362 -2.60 16.77 -12.83
CA THR A 362 -2.28 16.65 -14.25
C THR A 362 -3.29 15.75 -14.97
N ASN A 363 -3.61 14.59 -14.38
CA ASN A 363 -4.62 13.68 -14.94
C ASN A 363 -6.02 14.28 -14.94
N LEU A 364 -6.39 15.04 -13.91
CA LEU A 364 -7.67 15.75 -13.83
C LEU A 364 -7.78 16.79 -14.94
N GLY A 365 -6.73 17.60 -15.14
CA GLY A 365 -6.66 18.58 -16.23
C GLY A 365 -6.83 17.91 -17.60
N VAL A 366 -6.08 16.83 -17.86
CA VAL A 366 -6.22 16.06 -19.11
C VAL A 366 -7.61 15.41 -19.25
N SER A 367 -8.21 14.95 -18.15
CA SER A 367 -9.56 14.37 -18.17
C SER A 367 -10.61 15.42 -18.51
N ILE A 368 -10.50 16.63 -17.96
CA ILE A 368 -11.38 17.76 -18.31
C ILE A 368 -11.25 18.10 -19.80
N ALA A 369 -10.01 18.14 -20.33
CA ALA A 369 -9.79 18.33 -21.76
C ALA A 369 -10.49 17.23 -22.58
N THR A 370 -10.30 15.97 -22.19
CA THR A 370 -10.77 14.80 -22.94
C THR A 370 -12.29 14.63 -22.91
N LEU A 371 -12.93 14.87 -21.77
CA LEU A 371 -14.34 14.54 -21.55
C LEU A 371 -15.28 15.73 -21.77
N ILE A 372 -14.77 16.97 -21.67
CA ILE A 372 -15.62 18.17 -21.69
C ILE A 372 -15.25 19.07 -22.87
N ILE A 373 -13.98 19.46 -22.98
CA ILE A 373 -13.56 20.52 -23.92
C ILE A 373 -13.41 19.97 -25.35
N LEU A 374 -12.63 18.91 -25.53
CA LEU A 374 -12.34 18.36 -26.86
C LEU A 374 -13.56 17.76 -27.56
N PRO A 375 -14.52 17.09 -26.89
CA PRO A 375 -15.73 16.61 -27.55
C PRO A 375 -16.53 17.75 -28.17
N SER A 376 -16.69 18.86 -27.46
CA SER A 376 -17.47 20.01 -27.93
C SER A 376 -16.72 20.87 -28.97
N ARG A 377 -15.42 21.03 -28.82
CA ARG A 377 -14.59 21.90 -29.67
C ARG A 377 -14.08 21.22 -30.95
N VAL A 378 -13.70 19.96 -30.85
CA VAL A 378 -12.97 19.26 -31.91
C VAL A 378 -13.80 18.12 -32.48
N PHE A 379 -14.18 17.14 -31.65
CA PHE A 379 -14.70 15.87 -32.18
C PHE A 379 -16.13 15.98 -32.71
N LEU A 380 -17.04 16.61 -31.97
CA LEU A 380 -18.43 16.73 -32.41
C LEU A 380 -18.56 17.61 -33.67
N PRO A 381 -17.93 18.80 -33.77
CA PRO A 381 -17.96 19.57 -35.02
C PRO A 381 -17.36 18.82 -36.20
N LEU A 382 -16.26 18.09 -35.98
CA LEU A 382 -15.63 17.27 -37.03
C LEU A 382 -16.55 16.12 -37.48
N PHE A 383 -17.19 15.45 -36.53
CA PHE A 383 -18.16 14.38 -36.79
C PHE A 383 -19.36 14.90 -37.60
N MET A 384 -19.95 16.03 -37.20
CA MET A 384 -21.07 16.65 -37.92
C MET A 384 -20.68 17.01 -39.36
N LYS A 385 -19.46 17.54 -39.57
CA LYS A 385 -18.93 17.81 -40.92
C LYS A 385 -18.72 16.54 -41.77
N ILE A 386 -18.28 15.44 -41.17
CA ILE A 386 -18.06 14.15 -41.87
C ILE A 386 -19.40 13.56 -42.34
N PHE A 387 -20.43 13.59 -41.48
CA PHE A 387 -21.69 12.89 -41.72
C PHE A 387 -22.83 13.79 -42.21
N GLY A 388 -22.60 15.10 -42.34
CA GLY A 388 -23.58 16.05 -42.89
C GLY A 388 -24.83 16.25 -42.04
N VAL A 389 -24.69 16.16 -40.71
CA VAL A 389 -25.79 16.34 -39.72
C VAL A 389 -25.79 17.75 -39.15
#